data_AF-A0A529LF36-F1
#
_entry.id   AF-A0A529LF36-F1
#
_cell.length_a   1.000
_cell.length_b   1.000
_cell.length_c   1.000
_cell.angle_alpha   90.00
_cell.angle_beta   90.00
_cell.angle_gamma   90.00
#
_symmetry.space_group_name_H-M   'P 1'
#
loop_
_entity.id
_entity.type
_entity.pdbx_description
1 polymer ?
#
loop_
_entity_poly.entity_id
_entity_poly.type
_entity_poly.pdbx_seq_one_letter_code
_entity_poly.pdbx_strand_id
1 'polypeptide(L)'
;NLHKTFCIPHGGGGPGVGPIGVKAHLKPYLPGHVTEGTTHAVAAAPFGSASILPITWMYIRMMGASGLKHATETAIVSANYIATRLAPHFPLLYKGRHDRIAHECILDTRVLKE
;
A
#
# COMPACT_ATOMS: atom_id res chain seq x y z
N ASN A 1 -3.52 -0.57 -1.28
CA ASN A 1 -4.03 0.75 -1.74
C ASN A 1 -3.28 1.19 -2.99
N LEU A 2 -3.97 1.58 -4.07
CA LEU A 2 -3.27 2.04 -5.28
C LEU A 2 -2.57 3.40 -5.07
N HIS A 3 -3.14 4.26 -4.24
CA HIS A 3 -2.62 5.58 -3.86
C HIS A 3 -1.49 5.57 -2.83
N LYS A 4 -0.93 4.39 -2.56
CA LYS A 4 0.27 4.24 -1.72
C LYS A 4 1.28 3.40 -2.49
N THR A 5 1.02 2.10 -2.57
CA THR A 5 1.93 1.10 -3.13
C THR A 5 2.10 1.24 -4.65
N PHE A 6 1.09 1.73 -5.36
CA PHE A 6 1.05 1.73 -6.83
C PHE A 6 0.90 3.13 -7.43
N CYS A 7 1.52 4.11 -6.77
CA CYS A 7 1.88 5.42 -7.30
C CYS A 7 0.74 6.38 -7.68
N ILE A 8 -0.54 6.07 -7.42
CA ILE A 8 -1.58 7.11 -7.51
C ILE A 8 -1.24 8.23 -6.51
N PRO A 9 -1.26 9.51 -6.92
CA PRO A 9 -0.84 10.62 -6.06
C PRO A 9 -1.79 10.79 -4.86
N HIS A 10 -1.24 11.20 -3.72
CA HIS A 10 -2.00 11.41 -2.48
C HIS A 10 -2.92 12.64 -2.52
N GLY A 11 -2.58 13.66 -3.32
CA GLY A 11 -3.42 14.85 -3.58
C GLY A 11 -3.93 15.61 -2.35
N GLY A 12 -3.21 15.56 -1.22
CA GLY A 12 -3.60 16.24 0.02
C GLY A 12 -4.75 15.58 0.79
N GLY A 13 -5.12 14.34 0.45
CA GLY A 13 -6.23 13.61 1.08
C GLY A 13 -7.07 12.76 0.11
N GLY A 14 -6.70 12.72 -1.16
CA GLY A 14 -7.36 11.96 -2.22
C GLY A 14 -6.93 12.47 -3.60
N PRO A 15 -7.18 11.73 -4.69
CA PRO A 15 -8.07 10.57 -4.78
C PRO A 15 -7.37 9.24 -4.41
N GLY A 16 -8.18 8.20 -4.17
CA GLY A 16 -7.68 6.86 -3.91
C GLY A 16 -8.53 5.78 -4.56
N VAL A 17 -7.89 4.67 -4.95
CA VAL A 17 -8.57 3.45 -5.38
C VAL A 17 -8.13 2.26 -4.52
N GLY A 18 -9.09 1.46 -4.07
CA GLY A 18 -8.89 0.26 -3.27
C GLY A 18 -9.49 -0.98 -3.94
N PRO A 19 -8.90 -1.49 -5.03
CA PRO A 19 -9.39 -2.70 -5.67
C PRO A 19 -9.20 -3.90 -4.73
N ILE A 20 -10.14 -4.84 -4.76
CA ILE A 20 -10.07 -6.09 -4.00
C ILE A 20 -9.72 -7.26 -4.92
N GLY A 21 -8.74 -8.05 -4.51
CA GLY A 21 -8.49 -9.38 -5.08
C GLY A 21 -9.10 -10.42 -4.16
N VAL A 22 -9.90 -11.34 -4.69
CA VAL A 22 -10.57 -12.39 -3.91
C VAL A 22 -10.19 -13.79 -4.42
N LYS A 23 -10.23 -14.79 -3.55
CA LYS A 23 -10.09 -16.20 -3.97
C LYS A 23 -11.33 -16.64 -4.76
N ALA A 24 -11.19 -17.68 -5.59
CA ALA A 24 -12.20 -18.09 -6.57
C ALA A 24 -13.61 -18.31 -5.98
N HIS A 25 -13.71 -18.92 -4.80
CA HIS A 25 -14.99 -19.17 -4.13
C HIS A 25 -15.73 -17.89 -3.71
N LEU A 26 -15.03 -16.76 -3.61
CA LEU A 26 -15.62 -15.45 -3.29
C LEU A 26 -16.04 -14.67 -4.54
N LYS A 27 -15.61 -15.07 -5.74
CA LYS A 27 -15.92 -14.38 -7.00
C LYS A 27 -17.42 -14.12 -7.21
N PRO A 28 -18.33 -15.07 -6.92
CA PRO A 28 -19.77 -14.83 -7.10
C PRO A 28 -20.35 -13.73 -6.20
N TYR A 29 -19.64 -13.35 -5.14
CA TYR A 29 -20.07 -12.34 -4.17
C TYR A 29 -19.37 -10.99 -4.36
N LEU A 30 -18.60 -10.81 -5.44
CA LEU A 30 -18.01 -9.52 -5.76
C LEU A 30 -19.12 -8.48 -6.01
N PRO A 31 -18.89 -7.20 -5.64
CA PRO A 31 -19.74 -6.11 -6.09
C PRO A 31 -19.80 -6.10 -7.64
N GLY A 32 -20.97 -5.82 -8.19
CA GLY A 32 -21.07 -5.37 -9.58
C GLY A 32 -21.77 -4.02 -9.64
N HIS A 33 -22.41 -3.68 -10.75
CA HIS A 33 -23.08 -2.38 -10.90
C HIS A 33 -24.55 -2.45 -11.37
N VAL A 34 -25.35 -1.43 -11.07
CA VAL A 34 -26.77 -1.37 -11.48
C VAL A 34 -26.96 -1.45 -13.00
N THR A 35 -26.00 -0.93 -13.77
CA THR A 35 -25.96 -1.03 -15.23
C THR A 35 -25.74 -2.45 -15.74
N GLU A 36 -25.30 -3.36 -14.87
CA GLU A 36 -25.08 -4.79 -15.12
C GLU A 36 -26.18 -5.66 -14.49
N GLY A 37 -27.26 -5.04 -13.98
CA GLY A 37 -28.40 -5.73 -13.40
C GLY A 37 -28.22 -6.23 -11.96
N THR A 38 -27.19 -5.76 -11.24
CA THR A 38 -26.97 -6.11 -9.83
C THR A 38 -27.34 -4.97 -8.89
N THR A 39 -27.87 -5.34 -7.72
CA THR A 39 -28.21 -4.42 -6.63
C THR A 39 -27.07 -4.21 -5.64
N HIS A 40 -25.90 -4.83 -5.86
CA HIS A 40 -24.77 -4.82 -4.92
C HIS A 40 -23.67 -3.80 -5.29
N ALA A 41 -24.07 -2.65 -5.83
CA ALA A 41 -23.13 -1.59 -6.17
C ALA A 41 -22.57 -0.93 -4.90
N VAL A 42 -21.25 -0.83 -4.81
CA VAL A 42 -20.53 -0.16 -3.70
C VAL A 42 -19.96 1.21 -4.10
N ALA A 43 -20.07 1.58 -5.37
CA ALA A 43 -19.63 2.85 -5.93
C ALA A 43 -20.62 3.30 -7.02
N ALA A 44 -20.68 4.61 -7.27
CA ALA A 44 -21.61 5.21 -8.24
C ALA A 44 -21.24 4.93 -9.71
N ALA A 45 -20.00 4.55 -9.98
CA ALA A 45 -19.52 4.12 -11.29
C ALA A 45 -18.95 2.70 -11.17
N PRO A 46 -19.11 1.84 -12.20
CA PRO A 46 -18.76 0.41 -12.12
C PRO A 46 -17.28 0.15 -11.78
N PHE A 47 -16.39 1.07 -12.15
CA PHE A 47 -14.95 0.98 -11.89
C PHE A 47 -14.41 2.13 -11.01
N GLY A 48 -15.31 2.85 -10.32
CA GLY A 48 -14.96 4.03 -9.52
C GLY A 48 -14.22 5.08 -10.36
N SER A 49 -13.14 5.64 -9.82
CA SER A 49 -12.29 6.63 -10.49
C SER A 49 -11.40 5.99 -11.57
N ALA A 50 -12.01 5.53 -12.67
CA ALA A 50 -11.31 4.77 -13.72
C ALA A 50 -10.17 5.55 -14.40
N SER A 51 -10.29 6.88 -14.51
CA SER A 51 -9.31 7.74 -15.19
C SER A 51 -7.92 7.74 -14.57
N ILE A 52 -7.78 7.35 -13.30
CA ILE A 52 -6.49 7.30 -12.58
C ILE A 52 -5.88 5.89 -12.51
N LEU A 53 -6.60 4.85 -12.95
CA LEU A 53 -6.07 3.49 -13.07
C LEU A 53 -4.83 3.38 -13.99
N PRO A 54 -4.71 4.15 -15.09
CA PRO A 54 -3.51 4.14 -15.92
C PRO A 54 -2.22 4.45 -15.16
N ILE A 55 -2.26 5.21 -14.07
CA ILE A 55 -1.06 5.51 -13.26
C ILE A 55 -0.47 4.21 -12.68
N THR A 56 -1.31 3.41 -12.02
CA THR A 56 -0.92 2.10 -11.49
C THR A 56 -0.51 1.15 -12.60
N TRP A 57 -1.25 1.12 -13.72
CA TRP A 57 -0.93 0.28 -14.86
C TRP A 57 0.47 0.60 -15.40
N MET A 58 0.76 1.89 -15.62
CA MET A 58 2.07 2.34 -16.09
C MET A 58 3.17 1.96 -15.12
N TYR A 59 2.99 2.18 -13.81
CA TYR A 59 3.96 1.78 -12.80
C TYR A 59 4.31 0.29 -12.89
N ILE A 60 3.30 -0.59 -12.89
CA ILE A 60 3.52 -2.04 -12.98
C ILE A 60 4.23 -2.41 -14.29
N ARG A 61 3.81 -1.83 -15.41
CA ARG A 61 4.36 -2.14 -16.74
C ARG A 61 5.79 -1.67 -16.93
N MET A 62 6.13 -0.48 -16.43
CA MET A 62 7.48 0.09 -16.54
C MET A 62 8.46 -0.58 -15.58
N MET A 63 8.03 -0.92 -14.36
CA MET A 63 8.89 -1.60 -13.39
C MET A 63 9.15 -3.06 -13.75
N GLY A 64 8.14 -3.75 -14.29
CA GLY A 64 8.20 -5.19 -14.52
C GLY A 64 8.41 -5.99 -13.23
N ALA A 65 8.53 -7.32 -13.34
CA ALA A 65 8.64 -8.18 -12.16
C ALA A 65 9.91 -7.89 -11.33
N SER A 66 11.05 -7.70 -12.00
CA SER A 66 12.33 -7.42 -11.34
C SER A 66 12.32 -6.06 -10.65
N GLY A 67 11.81 -5.00 -11.29
CA GLY A 67 11.71 -3.68 -10.69
C GLY A 67 10.75 -3.66 -9.50
N LEU A 68 9.60 -4.36 -9.57
CA LEU A 68 8.66 -4.45 -8.44
C LEU A 68 9.28 -5.19 -7.24
N LYS A 69 10.03 -6.28 -7.49
CA LYS A 69 10.79 -6.98 -6.44
C LYS A 69 11.82 -6.04 -5.82
N HIS A 70 12.62 -5.38 -6.66
CA HIS A 70 13.66 -4.46 -6.20
C HIS A 70 13.09 -3.27 -5.41
N ALA A 71 11.97 -2.68 -5.84
CA ALA A 71 11.31 -1.61 -5.11
C ALA A 71 10.89 -2.04 -3.70
N THR A 72 10.40 -3.27 -3.55
CA THR A 72 10.02 -3.83 -2.25
C THR A 72 11.23 -4.10 -1.36
N GLU A 73 12.29 -4.70 -1.93
CA GLU A 73 13.56 -4.94 -1.23
C GLU A 73 14.16 -3.62 -0.72
N THR A 74 14.22 -2.61 -1.59
CA THR A 74 14.74 -1.29 -1.26
C THR A 74 13.90 -0.61 -0.18
N ALA A 75 12.56 -0.68 -0.23
CA ALA A 75 11.71 -0.12 0.83
C ALA A 75 12.04 -0.71 2.22
N ILE A 76 12.25 -2.03 2.30
CA ILE A 76 12.61 -2.72 3.55
C ILE A 76 14.03 -2.34 3.99
N VAL A 77 15.00 -2.32 3.07
CA VAL A 77 16.39 -1.96 3.38
C VAL A 77 16.50 -0.52 3.85
N SER A 78 15.84 0.43 3.17
CA SER A 78 15.83 1.85 3.55
C SER A 78 15.24 2.05 4.95
N ALA A 79 14.13 1.37 5.28
CA ALA A 79 13.54 1.45 6.61
C ALA A 79 14.53 0.90 7.67
N ASN A 80 15.10 -0.28 7.46
CA ASN A 80 16.03 -0.89 8.41
C ASN A 80 17.32 -0.06 8.57
N TYR A 81 17.80 0.59 7.50
CA TYR A 81 18.91 1.52 7.57
C TYR A 81 18.61 2.70 8.49
N ILE A 82 17.48 3.38 8.28
CA ILE A 82 17.06 4.51 9.12
C ILE A 82 16.88 4.06 10.56
N ALA A 83 16.19 2.95 10.79
CA ALA A 83 15.95 2.41 12.11
C ALA A 83 17.26 2.07 12.85
N THR A 84 18.23 1.46 12.18
CA THR A 84 19.54 1.15 12.75
C THR A 84 20.30 2.42 13.13
N ARG A 85 20.23 3.46 12.27
CA ARG A 85 20.90 4.75 12.49
C ARG A 85 20.28 5.53 13.66
N LEU A 86 18.98 5.39 13.90
CA LEU A 86 18.27 6.09 14.96
C LEU A 86 18.19 5.31 16.27
N ALA A 87 18.41 3.99 16.26
CA ALA A 87 18.31 3.13 17.43
C ALA A 87 19.11 3.60 18.67
N PRO A 88 20.30 4.21 18.55
CA PRO A 88 21.01 4.75 19.72
C PRO A 88 20.34 5.97 20.38
N HIS A 89 19.45 6.66 19.65
CA HIS A 89 18.79 7.90 20.10
C HIS A 89 17.32 7.67 20.45
N PHE A 90 16.65 6.81 19.70
CA PHE A 90 15.24 6.48 19.85
C PHE A 90 15.06 4.97 19.82
N PRO A 91 14.60 4.35 20.92
CA PRO A 91 14.29 2.93 20.92
C PRO A 91 13.25 2.60 19.84
N LEU A 92 13.42 1.46 19.17
CA LEU A 92 12.39 0.92 18.27
C LEU A 92 11.33 0.23 19.12
N LEU A 93 10.07 0.63 18.97
CA LEU A 93 8.98 0.10 19.78
C LEU A 93 8.68 -1.38 19.48
N TYR A 94 8.78 -1.78 18.20
CA TYR A 94 8.53 -3.14 17.76
C TYR A 94 9.57 -3.60 16.76
N LYS A 95 9.96 -4.88 16.87
CA LYS A 95 10.88 -5.57 15.96
C LYS A 95 10.35 -6.97 15.66
N GLY A 96 10.61 -7.46 14.46
CA GLY A 96 10.36 -8.84 14.08
C GLY A 96 11.50 -9.78 14.49
N ARG A 97 11.50 -10.98 13.90
CA ARG A 97 12.60 -11.94 14.06
C ARG A 97 13.92 -11.35 13.58
N HIS A 98 15.01 -11.72 14.24
CA HIS A 98 16.37 -11.24 13.95
C HIS A 98 16.52 -9.71 13.99
N ASP A 99 15.73 -9.04 14.86
CA ASP A 99 15.77 -7.59 15.06
C ASP A 99 15.52 -6.75 13.80
N ARG A 100 14.77 -7.30 12.82
CA ARG A 100 14.42 -6.60 11.58
C ARG A 100 13.01 -6.03 11.62
N ILE A 101 12.82 -4.93 10.90
CA ILE A 101 11.52 -4.33 10.61
C ILE A 101 11.14 -4.58 9.14
N ALA A 102 9.88 -4.29 8.80
CA ALA A 102 9.40 -4.34 7.42
C ALA A 102 9.75 -3.03 6.68
N HIS A 103 8.77 -2.40 6.03
CA HIS A 103 8.94 -1.16 5.27
C HIS A 103 8.74 0.11 6.12
N GLU A 104 8.50 -0.05 7.43
CA GLU A 104 8.29 1.05 8.38
C GLU A 104 8.69 0.61 9.81
N CYS A 105 8.85 1.60 10.69
CA CYS A 105 9.08 1.39 12.13
C CYS A 105 8.43 2.49 12.97
N ILE A 106 8.28 2.19 14.26
CA ILE A 106 7.85 3.15 15.27
C ILE A 106 9.04 3.47 16.17
N LEU A 107 9.40 4.75 16.22
CA LEU A 107 10.37 5.30 17.17
C LEU A 107 9.62 5.64 18.47
N ASP A 108 10.09 5.12 19.60
CA ASP A 108 9.49 5.43 20.89
C ASP A 108 10.00 6.78 21.42
N THR A 109 9.21 7.82 21.20
CA THR A 109 9.52 9.18 21.65
C THR A 109 9.03 9.48 23.07
N ARG A 110 8.36 8.54 23.74
CA ARG A 110 7.89 8.73 25.12
C ARG A 110 9.06 8.93 26.10
N VAL A 111 10.24 8.43 25.74
CA VAL A 111 11.52 8.65 26.44
C VAL A 111 11.92 10.13 26.55
N LEU A 112 11.32 11.03 25.75
CA LEU A 112 11.58 12.47 25.80
C LEU A 112 10.68 13.24 26.77
N LYS A 113 9.63 12.59 27.29
CA LYS A 113 8.61 13.25 28.13
C LYS A 113 9.04 13.37 29.59
N GLU A 114 9.96 12.50 30.03
CA GLU A 114 10.61 12.55 31.34
C GLU A 114 11.90 13.38 31.26
#